data_AF-A0A6M1KST8-F1
#
_entry.id   AF-A0A6M1KST8-F1
#
_cell.length_a   1.000
_cell.length_b   1.000
_cell.length_c   1.000
_cell.angle_alpha   90.00
_cell.angle_beta   90.00
_cell.angle_gamma   90.00
#
_symmetry.space_group_name_H-M   'P 1'
#
loop_
_entity.id
_entity.type
_entity.pdbx_description
1 polymer ?
#
loop_
_entity_poly.entity_id
_entity_poly.type
_entity_poly.pdbx_seq_one_letter_code
_entity_poly.pdbx_strand_id
1 'polypeptide(L)'
;MKNRKSALRKAVMAAMLAGAITTTGGVKASEYNGILDENSNLKKALDNLFIKLTADSSTVGSYVVNGTGQDVKSILKNADVADLKVLMSKFGKKGGDLEAYQKLLKEGMDFSELLVGELGDRITSEELLKKEKSKIESDLASAREKSSELLSELDEAYKVNEEEGAKNTDLANKLLTAQAEIEQLTQDKAKADADLEAANANITTLQEELAGAKANVDKLSEEKAAADQALAEANARVSNLEQEVAAANNRVADLEAQLAEKTAELDMVKADKAELEAKVKELQSLLEQKDHNNADLQAEIKRLKQELADKFKDLSQPRAKTPQASNSVAKQKASRPTAKPAGQLPSTGEDAANPFFTAAAVAIMTGAGLVTVMPKRQKD
;
A
#
# COMPACT_ATOMS: atom_id res chain seq x y z
N MET A 1 -5.42 51.94 -27.59
CA MET A 1 -6.31 51.80 -28.78
C MET A 1 -7.78 52.18 -28.55
N LYS A 2 -8.40 51.90 -27.38
CA LYS A 2 -9.88 51.98 -27.20
C LYS A 2 -10.56 53.28 -27.69
N ASN A 3 -9.97 54.46 -27.47
CA ASN A 3 -10.63 55.75 -27.76
C ASN A 3 -10.95 56.01 -29.25
N ARG A 4 -10.22 55.42 -30.21
CA ARG A 4 -10.46 55.69 -31.66
C ARG A 4 -11.77 55.07 -32.18
N LYS A 5 -12.26 53.96 -31.60
CA LYS A 5 -13.52 53.32 -32.03
C LYS A 5 -14.77 54.15 -31.66
N SER A 6 -14.74 54.90 -30.56
CA SER A 6 -15.85 55.75 -30.13
C SER A 6 -16.04 56.98 -31.03
N ALA A 7 -14.93 57.64 -31.41
CA ALA A 7 -14.96 58.77 -32.34
C ALA A 7 -15.56 58.37 -33.70
N LEU A 8 -15.21 57.19 -34.23
CA LEU A 8 -15.73 56.71 -35.51
C LEU A 8 -17.25 56.48 -35.47
N ARG A 9 -17.79 55.87 -34.40
CA ARG A 9 -19.25 55.67 -34.25
C ARG A 9 -20.01 56.99 -34.13
N LYS A 10 -19.48 57.99 -33.40
CA LYS A 10 -20.08 59.33 -33.33
C LYS A 10 -20.07 60.06 -34.67
N ALA A 11 -19.00 59.95 -35.46
CA ALA A 11 -18.91 60.56 -36.78
C ALA A 11 -19.96 59.98 -37.76
N VAL A 12 -20.18 58.66 -37.74
CA VAL A 12 -21.19 58.00 -38.58
C VAL A 12 -22.62 58.43 -38.21
N MET A 13 -22.96 58.52 -36.91
CA MET A 13 -24.27 59.02 -36.49
C MET A 13 -24.49 60.50 -36.85
N ALA A 14 -23.46 61.34 -36.73
CA ALA A 14 -23.55 62.74 -37.14
C ALA A 14 -23.79 62.90 -38.66
N ALA A 15 -23.14 62.06 -39.48
CA ALA A 15 -23.35 62.05 -40.93
C ALA A 15 -24.77 61.58 -41.32
N MET A 16 -25.32 60.57 -40.64
CA MET A 16 -26.71 60.13 -40.86
C MET A 16 -27.73 61.22 -40.50
N LEU A 17 -27.52 61.96 -39.40
CA LEU A 17 -28.45 63.00 -38.97
C LEU A 17 -28.44 64.24 -39.90
N ALA A 18 -27.31 64.51 -40.56
CA ALA A 18 -27.18 65.58 -41.56
C ALA A 18 -27.78 65.24 -42.93
N GLY A 19 -28.14 63.98 -43.20
CA GLY A 19 -28.71 63.52 -44.47
C GLY A 19 -30.20 63.83 -44.67
N ALA A 20 -30.83 64.56 -43.74
CA ALA A 20 -32.28 64.80 -43.72
C ALA A 20 -32.74 65.86 -44.76
N ILE A 21 -32.81 65.41 -46.02
CA ILE A 21 -33.49 65.99 -47.20
C ILE A 21 -34.43 67.18 -46.89
N THR A 22 -33.92 68.41 -47.03
CA THR A 22 -34.72 69.66 -47.03
C THR A 22 -35.02 70.14 -48.45
N THR A 23 -35.56 69.26 -49.30
CA THR A 23 -36.00 69.61 -50.67
C THR A 23 -37.33 70.35 -50.67
N THR A 24 -37.45 71.43 -49.91
CA THR A 24 -38.57 72.39 -50.02
C THR A 24 -38.36 73.29 -51.24
N GLY A 25 -38.39 72.69 -52.42
CA GLY A 25 -38.39 73.37 -53.71
C GLY A 25 -39.70 74.12 -53.90
N GLY A 26 -39.81 75.30 -53.28
CA GLY A 26 -40.97 76.17 -53.39
C GLY A 26 -41.16 76.65 -54.83
N VAL A 27 -41.99 75.96 -55.60
CA VAL A 27 -42.42 76.40 -56.92
C VAL A 27 -43.12 77.75 -56.75
N LYS A 28 -42.48 78.82 -57.20
CA LYS A 28 -43.12 80.14 -57.29
C LYS A 28 -44.35 80.00 -58.17
N ALA A 29 -45.51 80.40 -57.67
CA ALA A 29 -46.69 80.53 -58.51
C ALA A 29 -46.38 81.56 -59.60
N SER A 30 -46.41 81.14 -60.86
CA SER A 30 -46.33 82.05 -62.00
C SER A 30 -47.56 82.94 -62.02
N GLU A 31 -47.36 84.25 -62.17
CA GLU A 31 -48.46 85.20 -62.24
C GLU A 31 -49.31 84.94 -63.49
N TYR A 32 -50.63 84.95 -63.30
CA TYR A 32 -51.57 84.40 -64.27
C TYR A 32 -51.88 85.41 -65.38
N ASN A 33 -51.12 85.36 -66.47
CA ASN A 33 -51.22 86.29 -67.60
C ASN A 33 -52.42 86.03 -68.54
N GLY A 34 -53.08 84.86 -68.47
CA GLY A 34 -54.19 84.48 -69.36
C GLY A 34 -53.80 84.26 -70.83
N ILE A 35 -52.52 84.08 -71.15
CA ILE A 35 -51.97 83.92 -72.51
C ILE A 35 -51.06 82.70 -72.52
N LEU A 36 -51.22 81.80 -73.50
CA LEU A 36 -50.34 80.63 -73.66
C LEU A 36 -48.94 81.11 -74.02
N ASP A 37 -47.90 80.52 -73.42
CA ASP A 37 -46.50 80.84 -73.76
C ASP A 37 -46.28 80.59 -75.26
N GLU A 38 -45.61 81.50 -75.96
CA GLU A 38 -45.24 81.33 -77.38
C GLU A 38 -44.39 80.06 -77.59
N ASN A 39 -43.69 79.61 -76.55
CA ASN A 39 -42.91 78.40 -76.54
C ASN A 39 -43.68 77.15 -76.08
N SER A 40 -44.92 77.28 -75.60
CA SER A 40 -45.68 76.16 -75.04
C SER A 40 -45.97 75.07 -76.09
N ASN A 41 -46.05 73.82 -75.62
CA ASN A 41 -46.39 72.69 -76.48
C ASN A 41 -47.86 72.75 -76.92
N LEU A 42 -48.78 73.23 -76.07
CA LEU A 42 -50.17 73.45 -76.48
C LEU A 42 -50.25 74.55 -77.54
N LYS A 43 -49.55 75.69 -77.36
CA LYS A 43 -49.57 76.80 -78.30
C LYS A 43 -49.09 76.37 -79.68
N LYS A 44 -47.92 75.73 -79.77
CA LYS A 44 -47.35 75.21 -81.01
C LYS A 44 -48.25 74.16 -81.68
N ALA A 45 -48.89 73.30 -80.90
CA ALA A 45 -49.83 72.31 -81.42
C ALA A 45 -51.14 72.92 -81.94
N LEU A 46 -51.69 73.94 -81.26
CA LEU A 46 -52.85 74.68 -81.72
C LEU A 46 -52.53 75.52 -82.98
N ASP A 47 -51.35 76.12 -83.08
CA ASP A 47 -50.91 76.86 -84.27
C ASP A 47 -50.78 75.95 -85.51
N ASN A 48 -50.34 74.70 -85.32
CA ASN A 48 -50.30 73.68 -86.38
C ASN A 48 -51.71 73.18 -86.78
N LEU A 49 -52.66 73.18 -85.84
CA LEU A 49 -54.04 72.78 -86.06
C LEU A 49 -54.85 73.88 -86.78
N PHE A 50 -54.70 75.14 -86.38
CA PHE A 50 -55.42 76.30 -86.91
C PHE A 50 -54.55 77.06 -87.92
N ILE A 51 -54.50 76.58 -89.17
CA ILE A 51 -53.75 77.25 -90.23
C ILE A 51 -54.47 78.56 -90.59
N LYS A 52 -53.82 79.68 -90.29
CA LYS A 52 -54.25 81.02 -90.69
C LYS A 52 -54.12 81.17 -92.20
N LEU A 53 -55.24 81.38 -92.91
CA LEU A 53 -55.18 81.82 -94.30
C LEU A 53 -54.65 83.26 -94.34
N THR A 54 -53.81 83.56 -95.33
CA THR A 54 -53.21 84.89 -95.52
C THR A 54 -54.29 85.91 -95.89
N ALA A 55 -54.85 86.57 -94.87
CA ALA A 55 -55.75 87.69 -95.03
C ALA A 55 -54.94 88.98 -95.26
N ASP A 56 -55.23 89.65 -96.38
CA ASP A 56 -54.76 91.02 -96.63
C ASP A 56 -55.41 92.00 -95.63
N SER A 57 -54.80 93.16 -95.40
CA SER A 57 -55.01 93.93 -94.17
C SER A 57 -56.32 94.71 -94.12
N SER A 58 -57.45 94.05 -93.79
CA SER A 58 -58.66 94.73 -93.26
C SER A 58 -59.75 93.83 -92.64
N THR A 59 -59.79 92.52 -92.89
CA THR A 59 -60.89 91.64 -92.43
C THR A 59 -60.43 90.53 -91.47
N VAL A 60 -61.39 89.97 -90.72
CA VAL A 60 -61.17 88.94 -89.71
C VAL A 60 -60.45 87.74 -90.35
N GLY A 61 -59.29 87.37 -89.79
CA GLY A 61 -58.46 86.29 -90.32
C GLY A 61 -59.23 84.98 -90.36
N SER A 62 -59.43 84.43 -91.56
CA SER A 62 -59.98 83.09 -91.75
C SER A 62 -58.93 82.04 -91.37
N TYR A 63 -59.32 81.05 -90.58
CA TYR A 63 -58.47 79.91 -90.23
C TYR A 63 -59.13 78.62 -90.75
N VAL A 64 -58.32 77.67 -91.22
CA VAL A 64 -58.77 76.32 -91.58
C VAL A 64 -58.19 75.31 -90.60
N VAL A 65 -59.05 74.47 -90.03
CA VAL A 65 -58.64 73.39 -89.13
C VAL A 65 -58.06 72.22 -89.93
N ASN A 66 -56.74 72.07 -89.82
CA ASN A 66 -55.94 71.01 -90.41
C ASN A 66 -55.84 69.80 -89.46
N GLY A 67 -57.00 69.24 -89.10
CA GLY A 67 -57.08 68.08 -88.21
C GLY A 67 -58.50 67.55 -88.01
N THR A 68 -58.59 66.59 -87.09
CA THR A 68 -59.78 65.86 -86.63
C THR A 68 -59.95 65.98 -85.10
N GLY A 69 -61.09 65.52 -84.56
CA GLY A 69 -61.33 65.52 -83.12
C GLY A 69 -60.36 64.65 -82.30
N GLN A 70 -59.75 63.63 -82.93
CA GLN A 70 -58.71 62.81 -82.28
C GLN A 70 -57.38 63.54 -82.18
N ASP A 71 -57.05 64.40 -83.15
CA ASP A 71 -55.89 65.28 -83.08
C ASP A 71 -56.10 66.30 -81.96
N VAL A 72 -57.28 66.94 -81.90
CA VAL A 72 -57.67 67.85 -80.80
C VAL A 72 -57.56 67.16 -79.44
N LYS A 73 -58.11 65.95 -79.27
CA LYS A 73 -57.98 65.21 -78.00
C LYS A 73 -56.53 64.86 -77.68
N SER A 74 -55.73 64.47 -78.68
CA SER A 74 -54.30 64.16 -78.47
C SER A 74 -53.48 65.39 -78.08
N ILE A 75 -53.82 66.57 -78.61
CA ILE A 75 -53.23 67.86 -78.24
C ILE A 75 -53.59 68.21 -76.79
N LEU A 76 -54.87 68.12 -76.43
CA LEU A 76 -55.34 68.38 -75.06
C LEU A 76 -54.75 67.37 -74.06
N LYS A 77 -54.55 66.11 -74.44
CA LYS A 77 -53.92 65.07 -73.62
C LYS A 77 -52.44 65.32 -73.33
N ASN A 78 -51.72 65.93 -74.28
CA ASN A 78 -50.29 66.24 -74.11
C ASN A 78 -50.04 67.66 -73.58
N ALA A 79 -51.09 68.47 -73.41
CA ALA A 79 -50.99 69.81 -72.83
C ALA A 79 -50.62 69.78 -71.35
N ASP A 80 -49.81 70.74 -70.90
CA ASP A 80 -49.47 70.86 -69.48
C ASP A 80 -50.58 71.52 -68.65
N VAL A 81 -50.44 71.46 -67.32
CA VAL A 81 -51.47 71.91 -66.37
C VAL A 81 -51.55 73.45 -66.26
N ALA A 82 -50.51 74.19 -66.65
CA ALA A 82 -50.56 75.66 -66.74
C ALA A 82 -51.25 76.09 -68.03
N ASP A 83 -50.87 75.50 -69.17
CA ASP A 83 -51.50 75.68 -70.47
C ASP A 83 -53.02 75.39 -70.44
N LEU A 84 -53.43 74.28 -69.83
CA LEU A 84 -54.85 73.96 -69.67
C LEU A 84 -55.58 74.90 -68.73
N LYS A 85 -54.94 75.42 -67.67
CA LYS A 85 -55.54 76.48 -66.83
C LYS A 85 -55.76 77.76 -67.64
N VAL A 86 -54.75 78.19 -68.40
CA VAL A 86 -54.83 79.32 -69.33
C VAL A 86 -56.01 79.16 -70.29
N LEU A 87 -56.12 77.99 -70.92
CA LEU A 87 -57.23 77.62 -71.79
C LEU A 87 -58.57 77.71 -71.04
N MET A 88 -58.70 77.11 -69.85
CA MET A 88 -59.94 77.09 -69.07
C MET A 88 -60.44 78.47 -68.62
N SER A 89 -59.56 79.46 -68.36
CA SER A 89 -60.07 80.82 -68.04
C SER A 89 -60.82 81.48 -69.20
N LYS A 90 -60.52 81.08 -70.45
CA LYS A 90 -61.22 81.51 -71.66
C LYS A 90 -62.60 80.82 -71.84
N PHE A 91 -63.11 80.20 -70.78
CA PHE A 91 -64.49 79.71 -70.63
C PHE A 91 -65.26 80.48 -69.53
N GLY A 92 -64.62 81.46 -68.87
CA GLY A 92 -65.22 82.23 -67.77
C GLY A 92 -66.30 83.21 -68.21
N LYS A 93 -67.29 83.45 -67.33
CA LYS A 93 -68.52 84.25 -67.58
C LYS A 93 -68.36 85.72 -68.07
N LYS A 94 -67.13 86.22 -68.25
CA LYS A 94 -66.83 87.59 -68.75
C LYS A 94 -65.63 87.67 -69.70
N GLY A 95 -65.22 86.57 -70.33
CA GLY A 95 -64.09 86.54 -71.27
C GLY A 95 -64.03 85.25 -72.10
N GLY A 96 -65.20 84.70 -72.43
CA GLY A 96 -65.33 83.37 -73.01
C GLY A 96 -65.41 83.36 -74.52
N ASP A 97 -64.26 83.28 -75.21
CA ASP A 97 -64.19 83.16 -76.68
C ASP A 97 -64.50 81.73 -77.20
N LEU A 98 -65.17 80.91 -76.37
CA LEU A 98 -65.57 79.55 -76.70
C LEU A 98 -66.38 79.48 -78.01
N GLU A 99 -67.31 80.42 -78.19
CA GLU A 99 -68.10 80.52 -79.41
C GLU A 99 -67.23 80.83 -80.65
N ALA A 100 -66.11 81.53 -80.49
CA ALA A 100 -65.13 81.76 -81.56
C ALA A 100 -64.29 80.52 -81.84
N TYR A 101 -63.73 79.86 -80.81
CA TYR A 101 -62.97 78.62 -80.99
C TYR A 101 -63.83 77.49 -81.60
N GLN A 102 -65.11 77.40 -81.22
CA GLN A 102 -66.03 76.40 -81.77
C GLN A 102 -66.49 76.74 -83.19
N LYS A 103 -66.55 78.03 -83.58
CA LYS A 103 -66.75 78.47 -84.98
C LYS A 103 -65.56 78.19 -85.91
N LEU A 104 -64.36 78.02 -85.37
CA LEU A 104 -63.18 77.62 -86.17
C LEU A 104 -63.13 76.12 -86.44
N LEU A 105 -63.80 75.31 -85.62
CA LEU A 105 -63.90 73.86 -85.80
C LEU A 105 -64.98 73.51 -86.85
N LYS A 106 -64.80 72.37 -87.52
CA LYS A 106 -65.76 71.86 -88.51
C LYS A 106 -67.01 71.36 -87.79
N GLU A 107 -68.17 71.42 -88.46
CA GLU A 107 -69.43 70.88 -87.94
C GLU A 107 -69.25 69.43 -87.45
N GLY A 108 -69.75 69.14 -86.24
CA GLY A 108 -69.59 67.85 -85.58
C GLY A 108 -68.40 67.71 -84.61
N MET A 109 -67.63 68.78 -84.36
CA MET A 109 -66.60 68.80 -83.30
C MET A 109 -66.93 69.81 -82.19
N ASP A 110 -67.33 69.34 -81.02
CA ASP A 110 -67.52 70.18 -79.83
C ASP A 110 -66.21 70.25 -79.00
N PHE A 111 -65.64 71.45 -78.89
CA PHE A 111 -64.40 71.68 -78.13
C PHE A 111 -64.61 71.56 -76.62
N SER A 112 -65.81 71.92 -76.14
CA SER A 112 -66.21 71.81 -74.74
C SER A 112 -66.30 70.35 -74.32
N GLU A 113 -66.92 69.50 -75.14
CA GLU A 113 -67.01 68.06 -74.90
C GLU A 113 -65.64 67.40 -74.86
N LEU A 114 -64.76 67.72 -75.83
CA LEU A 114 -63.39 67.18 -75.87
C LEU A 114 -62.54 67.64 -74.68
N LEU A 115 -62.66 68.91 -74.27
CA LEU A 115 -61.93 69.45 -73.11
C LEU A 115 -62.49 68.90 -71.78
N VAL A 116 -63.80 68.82 -71.61
CA VAL A 116 -64.43 68.26 -70.41
C VAL A 116 -64.14 66.76 -70.30
N GLY A 117 -64.12 66.03 -71.42
CA GLY A 117 -63.71 64.63 -71.48
C GLY A 117 -62.26 64.41 -71.05
N GLU A 118 -61.31 65.20 -71.58
CA GLU A 118 -59.90 65.14 -71.15
C GLU A 118 -59.72 65.56 -69.69
N LEU A 119 -60.47 66.53 -69.18
CA LEU A 119 -60.46 66.88 -67.76
C LEU A 119 -61.01 65.73 -66.89
N GLY A 120 -62.02 64.99 -67.34
CA GLY A 120 -62.50 63.77 -66.68
C GLY A 120 -61.47 62.64 -66.66
N ASP A 121 -60.82 62.39 -67.81
CA ASP A 121 -59.71 61.42 -67.92
C ASP A 121 -58.54 61.80 -66.98
N ARG A 122 -58.25 63.09 -66.82
CA ARG A 122 -57.23 63.58 -65.87
C ARG A 122 -57.66 63.49 -64.41
N ILE A 123 -58.90 63.81 -64.07
CA ILE A 123 -59.42 63.70 -62.69
C ILE A 123 -59.38 62.25 -62.20
N THR A 124 -59.83 61.30 -63.04
CA THR A 124 -59.78 59.87 -62.71
C THR A 124 -58.35 59.35 -62.61
N SER A 125 -57.44 59.80 -63.48
CA SER A 125 -56.00 59.51 -63.37
C SER A 125 -55.38 60.08 -62.08
N GLU A 126 -55.73 61.30 -61.67
CA GLU A 126 -55.25 61.89 -60.41
C GLU A 126 -55.78 61.15 -59.18
N GLU A 127 -57.02 60.65 -59.21
CA GLU A 127 -57.59 59.81 -58.16
C GLU A 127 -56.87 58.45 -58.06
N LEU A 128 -56.57 57.79 -59.18
CA LEU A 128 -55.77 56.57 -59.22
C LEU A 128 -54.36 56.81 -58.66
N LEU A 129 -53.67 57.87 -59.11
CA LEU A 129 -52.33 58.22 -58.62
C LEU A 129 -52.31 58.56 -57.12
N LYS A 130 -53.36 59.17 -56.57
CA LYS A 130 -53.51 59.37 -55.11
C LYS A 130 -53.66 58.05 -54.36
N LYS A 131 -54.40 57.08 -54.93
CA LYS A 131 -54.60 55.75 -54.35
C LYS A 131 -53.34 54.89 -54.43
N GLU A 132 -52.57 54.98 -55.51
CA GLU A 132 -51.25 54.35 -55.63
C GLU A 132 -50.27 54.99 -54.65
N LYS A 133 -50.23 56.32 -54.55
CA LYS A 133 -49.39 57.04 -53.59
C LYS A 133 -49.68 56.61 -52.15
N SER A 134 -50.95 56.57 -51.71
CA SER A 134 -51.27 56.19 -50.33
C SER A 134 -50.97 54.71 -50.04
N LYS A 135 -51.10 53.83 -51.04
CA LYS A 135 -50.60 52.44 -50.95
C LYS A 135 -49.08 52.40 -50.77
N ILE A 136 -48.33 53.14 -51.59
CA ILE A 136 -46.86 53.22 -51.52
C ILE A 136 -46.41 53.81 -50.17
N GLU A 137 -47.10 54.82 -49.64
CA GLU A 137 -46.82 55.38 -48.31
C GLU A 137 -47.09 54.36 -47.19
N SER A 138 -48.12 53.52 -47.32
CA SER A 138 -48.38 52.39 -46.41
C SER A 138 -47.32 51.28 -46.53
N ASP A 139 -47.00 50.85 -47.75
CA ASP A 139 -45.98 49.81 -48.01
C ASP A 139 -44.59 50.26 -47.50
N LEU A 140 -44.26 51.55 -47.67
CA LEU A 140 -43.04 52.20 -47.14
C LEU A 140 -43.02 52.25 -45.61
N ALA A 141 -44.16 52.48 -44.95
CA ALA A 141 -44.27 52.44 -43.49
C ALA A 141 -44.01 51.02 -42.97
N SER A 142 -44.69 50.01 -43.52
CA SER A 142 -44.48 48.60 -43.16
C SER A 142 -43.07 48.09 -43.46
N ALA A 143 -42.40 48.61 -44.50
CA ALA A 143 -40.99 48.30 -44.77
C ALA A 143 -40.03 48.92 -43.75
N ARG A 144 -40.33 50.11 -43.24
CA ARG A 144 -39.56 50.77 -42.17
C ARG A 144 -39.73 50.08 -40.82
N GLU A 145 -40.95 49.66 -40.50
CA GLU A 145 -41.29 48.89 -39.31
C GLU A 145 -40.48 47.58 -39.26
N LYS A 146 -40.57 46.76 -40.31
CA LYS A 146 -39.79 45.51 -40.44
C LYS A 146 -38.28 45.72 -40.42
N SER A 147 -37.79 46.84 -40.97
CA SER A 147 -36.37 47.20 -40.88
C SER A 147 -35.95 47.48 -39.43
N SER A 148 -36.82 48.12 -38.64
CA SER A 148 -36.58 48.36 -37.21
C SER A 148 -36.67 47.08 -36.37
N GLU A 149 -37.59 46.17 -36.69
CA GLU A 149 -37.70 44.84 -36.05
C GLU A 149 -36.42 44.03 -36.28
N LEU A 150 -36.00 43.85 -37.54
CA LEU A 150 -34.80 43.10 -37.92
C LEU A 150 -33.51 43.69 -37.32
N LEU A 151 -33.43 45.01 -37.14
CA LEU A 151 -32.30 45.65 -36.46
C LEU A 151 -32.28 45.35 -34.95
N SER A 152 -33.45 45.19 -34.32
CA SER A 152 -33.55 44.78 -32.91
C SER A 152 -33.22 43.31 -32.72
N GLU A 153 -33.71 42.43 -33.59
CA GLU A 153 -33.37 41.00 -33.60
C GLU A 153 -31.86 40.78 -33.80
N LEU A 154 -31.23 41.55 -34.70
CA LEU A 154 -29.80 41.49 -34.97
C LEU A 154 -28.95 41.94 -33.77
N ASP A 155 -29.34 43.01 -33.07
CA ASP A 155 -28.66 43.47 -31.86
C ASP A 155 -28.78 42.46 -30.71
N GLU A 156 -29.91 41.76 -30.58
CA GLU A 156 -30.08 40.69 -29.58
C GLU A 156 -29.28 39.43 -29.93
N ALA A 157 -29.29 39.02 -31.20
CA ALA A 157 -28.47 37.91 -31.69
C ALA A 157 -26.97 38.17 -31.47
N TYR A 158 -26.50 39.41 -31.60
CA TYR A 158 -25.12 39.77 -31.26
C TYR A 158 -24.81 39.62 -29.76
N LYS A 159 -25.71 40.04 -28.86
CA LYS A 159 -25.52 39.86 -27.40
C LYS A 159 -25.44 38.39 -27.03
N VAL A 160 -26.39 37.58 -27.48
CA VAL A 160 -26.42 36.12 -27.22
C VAL A 160 -25.13 35.46 -27.73
N ASN A 161 -24.63 35.86 -28.90
CA ASN A 161 -23.38 35.33 -29.44
C ASN A 161 -22.13 35.78 -28.65
N GLU A 162 -22.09 36.98 -28.07
CA GLU A 162 -21.02 37.37 -27.14
C GLU A 162 -21.10 36.58 -25.82
N GLU A 163 -22.30 36.33 -25.28
CA GLU A 163 -22.48 35.50 -24.08
C GLU A 163 -22.12 34.03 -24.29
N GLU A 164 -22.57 33.40 -25.38
CA GLU A 164 -22.18 32.03 -25.73
C GLU A 164 -20.68 31.93 -26.03
N GLY A 165 -20.08 32.98 -26.62
CA GLY A 165 -18.63 33.10 -26.71
C GLY A 165 -17.95 33.03 -25.34
N ALA A 166 -18.44 33.79 -24.35
CA ALA A 166 -17.91 33.76 -22.99
C ALA A 166 -18.10 32.39 -22.30
N LYS A 167 -19.29 31.80 -22.38
CA LYS A 167 -19.60 30.45 -21.83
C LYS A 167 -18.67 29.38 -22.42
N ASN A 168 -18.41 29.41 -23.74
CA ASN A 168 -17.47 28.49 -24.38
C ASN A 168 -16.03 28.66 -23.87
N THR A 169 -15.56 29.89 -23.59
CA THR A 169 -14.22 30.10 -22.99
C THR A 169 -14.13 29.59 -21.54
N ASP A 170 -15.17 29.75 -20.73
CA ASP A 170 -15.23 29.20 -19.37
C ASP A 170 -15.25 27.67 -19.36
N LEU A 171 -16.05 27.04 -20.22
CA LEU A 171 -16.08 25.59 -20.41
C LEU A 171 -14.72 25.04 -20.89
N ALA A 172 -14.06 25.71 -21.84
CA ALA A 172 -12.72 25.32 -22.30
C ALA A 172 -11.67 25.39 -21.17
N ASN A 173 -11.69 26.44 -20.35
CA ASN A 173 -10.79 26.56 -19.20
C ASN A 173 -11.06 25.45 -18.16
N LYS A 174 -12.33 25.17 -17.84
CA LYS A 174 -12.72 24.09 -16.92
C LYS A 174 -12.30 22.71 -17.42
N LEU A 175 -12.42 22.46 -18.72
CA LEU A 175 -11.95 21.23 -19.35
C LEU A 175 -10.43 21.08 -19.21
N LEU A 176 -9.65 22.14 -19.47
CA LEU A 176 -8.20 22.12 -19.27
C LEU A 176 -7.80 21.88 -17.81
N THR A 177 -8.51 22.47 -16.83
CA THR A 177 -8.27 22.22 -15.41
C THR A 177 -8.56 20.76 -15.04
N ALA A 178 -9.71 20.22 -15.42
CA ALA A 178 -10.06 18.82 -15.16
C ALA A 178 -9.09 17.83 -15.83
N GLN A 179 -8.59 18.18 -17.03
CA GLN A 179 -7.63 17.36 -17.77
C GLN A 179 -6.24 17.34 -17.09
N ALA A 180 -5.81 18.45 -16.48
CA ALA A 180 -4.61 18.50 -15.65
C ALA A 180 -4.78 17.76 -14.30
N GLU A 181 -5.97 17.80 -13.70
CA GLU A 181 -6.30 17.05 -12.48
C GLU A 181 -6.29 15.53 -12.73
N ILE A 182 -6.84 15.08 -13.87
CA ILE A 182 -6.79 13.67 -14.30
C ILE A 182 -5.34 13.19 -14.49
N GLU A 183 -4.47 14.01 -15.10
CA GLU A 183 -3.06 13.69 -15.28
C GLU A 183 -2.35 13.54 -13.92
N GLN A 184 -2.54 14.50 -13.00
CA GLN A 184 -1.98 14.45 -11.65
C GLN A 184 -2.46 13.21 -10.87
N LEU A 185 -3.77 12.92 -10.88
CA LEU A 185 -4.33 11.74 -10.23
C LEU A 185 -3.83 10.42 -10.85
N THR A 186 -3.51 10.42 -12.14
CA THR A 186 -2.92 9.26 -12.82
C THR A 186 -1.48 9.03 -12.35
N GLN A 187 -0.68 10.09 -12.20
CA GLN A 187 0.69 10.02 -11.67
C GLN A 187 0.70 9.62 -10.17
N ASP A 188 -0.18 10.19 -9.36
CA ASP A 188 -0.31 9.86 -7.94
C ASP A 188 -0.77 8.40 -7.74
N LYS A 189 -1.69 7.90 -8.58
CA LYS A 189 -2.07 6.48 -8.60
C LYS A 189 -0.89 5.59 -8.96
N ALA A 190 -0.17 5.89 -10.05
CA ALA A 190 0.97 5.08 -10.49
C ALA A 190 2.08 5.02 -9.41
N LYS A 191 2.29 6.11 -8.68
CA LYS A 191 3.18 6.13 -7.51
C LYS A 191 2.64 5.26 -6.37
N ALA A 192 1.36 5.38 -6.01
CA ALA A 192 0.75 4.59 -4.96
C ALA A 192 0.76 3.08 -5.26
N ASP A 193 0.57 2.68 -6.52
CA ASP A 193 0.71 1.29 -6.97
C ASP A 193 2.15 0.79 -6.75
N ALA A 194 3.17 1.59 -7.10
CA ALA A 194 4.58 1.24 -6.91
C ALA A 194 5.03 1.21 -5.42
N ASP A 195 4.57 2.17 -4.61
CA ASP A 195 4.80 2.19 -3.16
C ASP A 195 4.17 0.93 -2.49
N LEU A 196 3.03 0.44 -3.01
CA LEU A 196 2.36 -0.78 -2.56
C LEU A 196 3.10 -2.06 -3.00
N GLU A 197 3.64 -2.12 -4.22
CA GLU A 197 4.51 -3.23 -4.65
C GLU A 197 5.77 -3.33 -3.77
N ALA A 198 6.43 -2.20 -3.49
CA ALA A 198 7.58 -2.14 -2.60
C ALA A 198 7.25 -2.57 -1.16
N ALA A 199 6.09 -2.16 -0.63
CA ALA A 199 5.61 -2.60 0.68
C ALA A 199 5.38 -4.12 0.75
N ASN A 200 4.76 -4.71 -0.29
CA ASN A 200 4.52 -6.16 -0.36
C ASN A 200 5.82 -6.97 -0.48
N ALA A 201 6.81 -6.47 -1.23
CA ALA A 201 8.14 -7.08 -1.28
C ALA A 201 8.80 -7.09 0.11
N ASN A 202 8.81 -5.96 0.82
CA ASN A 202 9.36 -5.87 2.17
C ASN A 202 8.62 -6.79 3.17
N ILE A 203 7.29 -6.90 3.08
CA ILE A 203 6.50 -7.83 3.91
C ILE A 203 6.92 -9.28 3.65
N THR A 204 7.18 -9.65 2.39
CA THR A 204 7.63 -11.00 2.02
C THR A 204 8.99 -11.31 2.64
N THR A 205 9.98 -10.41 2.49
CA THR A 205 11.31 -10.56 3.12
C THR A 205 11.22 -10.67 4.64
N LEU A 206 10.42 -9.83 5.31
CA LEU A 206 10.23 -9.90 6.76
C LEU A 206 9.56 -11.21 7.22
N GLN A 207 8.71 -11.83 6.39
CA GLN A 207 8.14 -13.15 6.67
C GLN A 207 9.18 -14.28 6.56
N GLU A 208 10.07 -14.21 5.58
CA GLU A 208 11.20 -15.14 5.43
C GLU A 208 12.20 -15.00 6.58
N GLU A 209 12.57 -13.77 6.95
CA GLU A 209 13.44 -13.49 8.10
C GLU A 209 12.82 -13.99 9.42
N LEU A 210 11.52 -13.76 9.64
CA LEU A 210 10.80 -14.25 10.82
C LEU A 210 10.75 -15.78 10.88
N ALA A 211 10.58 -16.45 9.73
CA ALA A 211 10.61 -17.91 9.65
C ALA A 211 12.02 -18.46 9.98
N GLY A 212 13.07 -17.85 9.43
CA GLY A 212 14.46 -18.21 9.72
C GLY A 212 14.85 -17.96 11.18
N ALA A 213 14.47 -16.80 11.74
CA ALA A 213 14.67 -16.48 13.15
C ALA A 213 13.98 -17.49 14.08
N LYS A 214 12.74 -17.90 13.74
CA LYS A 214 12.02 -18.92 14.49
C LYS A 214 12.70 -20.28 14.44
N ALA A 215 13.12 -20.74 13.26
CA ALA A 215 13.86 -21.99 13.12
C ALA A 215 15.18 -22.00 13.92
N ASN A 216 15.88 -20.86 13.98
CA ASN A 216 17.06 -20.69 14.83
C ASN A 216 16.73 -20.77 16.34
N VAL A 217 15.60 -20.19 16.78
CA VAL A 217 15.14 -20.29 18.18
C VAL A 217 14.76 -21.73 18.54
N ASP A 218 14.02 -22.42 17.68
CA ASP A 218 13.64 -23.82 17.89
C ASP A 218 14.91 -24.70 17.98
N LYS A 219 15.88 -24.54 17.07
CA LYS A 219 17.18 -25.23 17.10
C LYS A 219 18.01 -24.93 18.38
N LEU A 220 18.11 -23.66 18.78
CA LEU A 220 18.84 -23.28 20.00
C LEU A 220 18.18 -23.83 21.27
N SER A 221 16.85 -24.02 21.26
CA SER A 221 16.12 -24.68 22.34
C SER A 221 16.47 -26.17 22.45
N GLU A 222 16.57 -26.87 21.32
CA GLU A 222 17.03 -28.27 21.27
C GLU A 222 18.50 -28.42 21.70
N GLU A 223 19.39 -27.56 21.21
CA GLU A 223 20.80 -27.54 21.60
C GLU A 223 20.98 -27.25 23.09
N LYS A 224 20.17 -26.35 23.66
CA LYS A 224 20.15 -26.10 25.12
C LYS A 224 19.68 -27.33 25.89
N ALA A 225 18.59 -27.98 25.48
CA ALA A 225 18.07 -29.17 26.17
C ALA A 225 19.09 -30.33 26.17
N ALA A 226 19.80 -30.53 25.06
CA ALA A 226 20.90 -31.50 24.98
C ALA A 226 22.08 -31.13 25.91
N ALA A 227 22.43 -29.85 26.00
CA ALA A 227 23.49 -29.38 26.91
C ALA A 227 23.10 -29.51 28.39
N ASP A 228 21.84 -29.19 28.75
CA ASP A 228 21.30 -29.38 30.10
C ASP A 228 21.36 -30.87 30.52
N GLN A 229 20.99 -31.80 29.62
CA GLN A 229 21.12 -33.24 29.87
C GLN A 229 22.59 -33.65 30.05
N ALA A 230 23.48 -33.25 29.13
CA ALA A 230 24.89 -33.61 29.20
C ALA A 230 25.56 -33.13 30.50
N LEU A 231 25.17 -31.94 30.98
CA LEU A 231 25.61 -31.40 32.27
C LEU A 231 25.07 -32.24 33.45
N ALA A 232 23.81 -32.65 33.42
CA ALA A 232 23.24 -33.52 34.45
C ALA A 232 23.94 -34.89 34.51
N GLU A 233 24.22 -35.51 33.37
CA GLU A 233 24.99 -36.75 33.31
C GLU A 233 26.45 -36.57 33.78
N ALA A 234 27.09 -35.45 33.45
CA ALA A 234 28.45 -35.15 33.92
C ALA A 234 28.49 -35.01 35.44
N ASN A 235 27.54 -34.28 36.04
CA ASN A 235 27.43 -34.14 37.50
C ASN A 235 27.17 -35.49 38.19
N ALA A 236 26.34 -36.37 37.60
CA ALA A 236 26.13 -37.72 38.11
C ALA A 236 27.42 -38.58 38.04
N ARG A 237 28.19 -38.49 36.95
CA ARG A 237 29.51 -39.16 36.83
C ARG A 237 30.50 -38.65 37.88
N VAL A 238 30.55 -37.33 38.14
CA VAL A 238 31.40 -36.75 39.20
C VAL A 238 31.00 -37.30 40.57
N SER A 239 29.72 -37.28 40.94
CA SER A 239 29.29 -37.77 42.25
C SER A 239 29.53 -39.27 42.47
N ASN A 240 29.47 -40.08 41.41
CA ASN A 240 29.86 -41.49 41.47
C ASN A 240 31.38 -41.65 41.68
N LEU A 241 32.20 -40.89 40.95
CA LEU A 241 33.66 -40.91 41.12
C LEU A 241 34.11 -40.42 42.50
N GLU A 242 33.43 -39.43 43.09
CA GLU A 242 33.66 -39.00 44.48
C GLU A 242 33.39 -40.13 45.48
N GLN A 243 32.33 -40.93 45.27
CA GLN A 243 32.02 -42.10 46.08
C GLN A 243 33.02 -43.24 45.88
N GLU A 244 33.46 -43.50 44.64
CA GLU A 244 34.51 -44.49 44.33
C GLU A 244 35.85 -44.10 44.99
N VAL A 245 36.25 -42.83 44.93
CA VAL A 245 37.45 -42.31 45.60
C VAL A 245 37.33 -42.42 47.13
N ALA A 246 36.18 -42.11 47.71
CA ALA A 246 35.95 -42.28 49.15
C ALA A 246 36.04 -43.76 49.57
N ALA A 247 35.46 -44.68 48.79
CA ALA A 247 35.54 -46.11 49.03
C ALA A 247 36.97 -46.65 48.88
N ALA A 248 37.72 -46.18 47.87
CA ALA A 248 39.12 -46.53 47.67
C ALA A 248 40.01 -46.05 48.83
N ASN A 249 39.83 -44.81 49.30
CA ASN A 249 40.57 -44.27 50.45
C ASN A 249 40.30 -45.06 51.73
N ASN A 250 39.02 -45.43 52.00
CA ASN A 250 38.68 -46.29 53.12
C ASN A 250 39.34 -47.68 53.01
N ARG A 251 39.42 -48.24 51.80
CA ARG A 251 40.07 -49.53 51.55
C ARG A 251 41.60 -49.46 51.69
N VAL A 252 42.22 -48.33 51.38
CA VAL A 252 43.65 -48.08 51.66
C VAL A 252 43.90 -48.06 53.17
N ALA A 253 43.12 -47.29 53.94
CA ALA A 253 43.28 -47.21 55.39
C ALA A 253 43.08 -48.58 56.10
N ASP A 254 42.13 -49.38 55.64
CA ASP A 254 41.91 -50.76 56.07
C ASP A 254 43.12 -51.68 55.78
N LEU A 255 43.70 -51.58 54.58
CA LEU A 255 44.91 -52.34 54.21
C LEU A 255 46.15 -51.87 54.97
N GLU A 256 46.30 -50.58 55.25
CA GLU A 256 47.37 -50.03 56.09
C GLU A 256 47.27 -50.53 57.53
N ALA A 257 46.06 -50.59 58.10
CA ALA A 257 45.82 -51.16 59.43
C ALA A 257 46.15 -52.66 59.49
N GLN A 258 45.70 -53.45 58.50
CA GLN A 258 46.03 -54.88 58.40
C GLN A 258 47.55 -55.11 58.23
N LEU A 259 48.25 -54.25 57.47
CA LEU A 259 49.70 -54.33 57.30
C LEU A 259 50.44 -54.00 58.60
N ALA A 260 49.95 -53.05 59.40
CA ALA A 260 50.48 -52.73 60.72
C ALA A 260 50.29 -53.89 61.71
N GLU A 261 49.10 -54.50 61.76
CA GLU A 261 48.81 -55.69 62.57
C GLU A 261 49.73 -56.86 62.20
N LYS A 262 49.87 -57.19 60.90
CA LYS A 262 50.76 -58.27 60.45
C LYS A 262 52.24 -57.97 60.65
N THR A 263 52.64 -56.70 60.72
CA THR A 263 54.01 -56.33 61.12
C THR A 263 54.23 -56.60 62.61
N ALA A 264 53.26 -56.26 63.47
CA ALA A 264 53.34 -56.53 64.91
C ALA A 264 53.32 -58.05 65.22
N GLU A 265 52.46 -58.84 64.56
CA GLU A 265 52.49 -60.31 64.65
C GLU A 265 53.85 -60.88 64.25
N LEU A 266 54.41 -60.41 63.14
CA LEU A 266 55.72 -60.86 62.64
C LEU A 266 56.84 -60.56 63.65
N ASP A 267 56.81 -59.40 64.31
CA ASP A 267 57.81 -59.03 65.31
C ASP A 267 57.65 -59.79 66.63
N MET A 268 56.41 -60.13 67.05
CA MET A 268 56.18 -61.09 68.14
C MET A 268 56.76 -62.47 67.79
N VAL A 269 56.47 -63.01 66.60
CA VAL A 269 56.96 -64.33 66.17
C VAL A 269 58.50 -64.35 66.07
N LYS A 270 59.15 -63.24 65.71
CA LYS A 270 60.62 -63.11 65.79
C LYS A 270 61.14 -63.17 67.23
N ALA A 271 60.46 -62.52 68.17
CA ALA A 271 60.84 -62.53 69.59
C ALA A 271 60.66 -63.93 70.20
N ASP A 272 59.50 -64.56 70.01
CA ASP A 272 59.23 -65.95 70.43
C ASP A 272 60.27 -66.93 69.87
N LYS A 273 60.60 -66.77 68.57
CA LYS A 273 61.66 -67.57 67.93
C LYS A 273 63.01 -67.37 68.63
N ALA A 274 63.41 -66.14 68.91
CA ALA A 274 64.69 -65.86 69.57
C ALA A 274 64.75 -66.41 71.01
N GLU A 275 63.63 -66.37 71.75
CA GLU A 275 63.53 -66.98 73.08
C GLU A 275 63.62 -68.52 73.00
N LEU A 276 62.97 -69.14 72.01
CA LEU A 276 63.06 -70.58 71.77
C LEU A 276 64.48 -71.01 71.35
N GLU A 277 65.16 -70.26 70.48
CA GLU A 277 66.56 -70.51 70.10
C GLU A 277 67.50 -70.38 71.32
N ALA A 278 67.26 -69.42 72.21
CA ALA A 278 68.00 -69.30 73.48
C ALA A 278 67.74 -70.50 74.43
N LYS A 279 66.49 -70.92 74.59
CA LYS A 279 66.10 -72.10 75.40
C LYS A 279 66.68 -73.41 74.85
N VAL A 280 66.72 -73.57 73.52
CA VAL A 280 67.38 -74.73 72.89
C VAL A 280 68.87 -74.75 73.22
N LYS A 281 69.55 -73.60 73.17
CA LYS A 281 70.97 -73.48 73.52
C LYS A 281 71.24 -73.73 75.02
N GLU A 282 70.36 -73.28 75.90
CA GLU A 282 70.43 -73.59 77.34
C GLU A 282 70.28 -75.11 77.59
N LEU A 283 69.27 -75.74 76.98
CA LEU A 283 69.03 -77.18 77.10
C LEU A 283 70.17 -78.02 76.51
N GLN A 284 70.81 -77.57 75.42
CA GLN A 284 72.03 -78.19 74.88
C GLN A 284 73.17 -78.15 75.88
N SER A 285 73.47 -76.98 76.47
CA SER A 285 74.54 -76.85 77.48
C SER A 285 74.24 -77.66 78.76
N LEU A 286 72.96 -77.74 79.16
CA LEU A 286 72.53 -78.60 80.26
C LEU A 286 72.72 -80.09 79.92
N LEU A 287 72.46 -80.51 78.68
CA LEU A 287 72.70 -81.89 78.22
C LEU A 287 74.19 -82.23 78.27
N GLU A 288 75.06 -81.38 77.70
CA GLU A 288 76.52 -81.51 77.75
C GLU A 288 77.03 -81.63 79.20
N GLN A 289 76.50 -80.79 80.10
CA GLN A 289 76.82 -80.87 81.53
C GLN A 289 76.36 -82.19 82.14
N LYS A 290 75.17 -82.71 81.78
CA LYS A 290 74.70 -84.02 82.27
C LYS A 290 75.51 -85.18 81.73
N ASP A 291 75.94 -85.14 80.47
CA ASP A 291 76.78 -86.19 79.89
C ASP A 291 78.19 -86.19 80.49
N HIS A 292 78.77 -85.02 80.80
CA HIS A 292 80.03 -84.93 81.53
C HIS A 292 79.91 -85.53 82.95
N ASN A 293 78.90 -85.10 83.73
CA ASN A 293 78.61 -85.69 85.05
C ASN A 293 78.35 -87.20 84.98
N ASN A 294 77.71 -87.70 83.91
CA ASN A 294 77.43 -89.12 83.71
C ASN A 294 78.72 -89.89 83.37
N ALA A 295 79.64 -89.31 82.59
CA ALA A 295 80.97 -89.86 82.35
C ALA A 295 81.80 -89.93 83.64
N ASP A 296 81.77 -88.87 84.47
CA ASP A 296 82.44 -88.84 85.78
C ASP A 296 81.85 -89.87 86.74
N LEU A 297 80.52 -89.99 86.83
CA LEU A 297 79.85 -91.02 87.62
C LEU A 297 80.17 -92.43 87.10
N GLN A 298 80.31 -92.63 85.80
CA GLN A 298 80.76 -93.91 85.24
C GLN A 298 82.24 -94.21 85.54
N ALA A 299 83.10 -93.18 85.59
CA ALA A 299 84.49 -93.30 86.02
C ALA A 299 84.58 -93.65 87.51
N GLU A 300 83.81 -93.00 88.38
CA GLU A 300 83.76 -93.32 89.81
C GLU A 300 83.08 -94.67 90.07
N ILE A 301 82.08 -95.08 89.29
CA ILE A 301 81.53 -96.45 89.34
C ILE A 301 82.58 -97.48 88.94
N LYS A 302 83.46 -97.20 87.97
CA LYS A 302 84.61 -98.06 87.66
C LYS A 302 85.62 -98.07 88.81
N ARG A 303 85.97 -96.91 89.38
CA ARG A 303 86.91 -96.77 90.51
C ARG A 303 86.39 -97.51 91.74
N LEU A 304 85.13 -97.33 92.11
CA LEU A 304 84.47 -98.03 93.21
C LEU A 304 84.31 -99.52 92.94
N LYS A 305 84.07 -99.97 91.71
CA LYS A 305 84.07 -101.41 91.36
C LYS A 305 85.45 -102.03 91.48
N GLN A 306 86.50 -101.31 91.09
CA GLN A 306 87.89 -101.72 91.30
C GLN A 306 88.18 -101.83 92.80
N GLU A 307 87.85 -100.78 93.57
CA GLU A 307 88.02 -100.72 95.02
C GLU A 307 87.18 -101.78 95.76
N LEU A 308 86.00 -102.17 95.24
CA LEU A 308 85.20 -103.29 95.75
C LEU A 308 85.79 -104.64 95.39
N ALA A 309 86.40 -104.80 94.21
CA ALA A 309 87.09 -106.04 93.83
C ALA A 309 88.35 -106.26 94.68
N ASP A 310 89.11 -105.19 94.94
CA ASP A 310 90.25 -105.22 95.84
C ASP A 310 89.79 -105.43 97.31
N LYS A 311 88.73 -104.76 97.76
CA LYS A 311 88.09 -105.07 99.07
C LYS A 311 87.45 -106.46 99.14
N PHE A 312 87.13 -107.12 98.02
CA PHE A 312 86.70 -108.53 98.03
C PHE A 312 87.87 -109.50 98.19
N LYS A 313 89.09 -109.13 97.75
CA LYS A 313 90.31 -109.86 98.14
C LYS A 313 90.50 -109.75 99.66
N ASP A 314 90.39 -108.53 100.22
CA ASP A 314 90.56 -108.29 101.66
C ASP A 314 89.46 -108.96 102.52
N LEU A 315 88.20 -108.83 102.12
CA LEU A 315 87.03 -109.39 102.83
C LEU A 315 86.83 -110.91 102.63
N SER A 316 87.83 -111.59 102.07
CA SER A 316 87.90 -113.06 102.07
C SER A 316 88.23 -113.65 103.47
N GLN A 317 88.11 -112.86 104.54
CA GLN A 317 88.11 -113.25 105.96
C GLN A 317 86.96 -112.51 106.71
N PRO A 318 86.00 -113.18 107.40
CA PRO A 318 84.72 -112.55 107.79
C PRO A 318 84.44 -112.40 109.30
N ARG A 319 83.62 -111.40 109.70
CA ARG A 319 82.54 -111.58 110.71
C ARG A 319 81.48 -110.45 110.82
N ALA A 320 80.49 -110.70 111.68
CA ALA A 320 79.13 -110.12 111.86
C ALA A 320 78.95 -109.58 113.31
N LYS A 321 77.88 -108.90 113.81
CA LYS A 321 76.61 -108.25 113.34
C LYS A 321 75.88 -107.55 114.55
N THR A 322 75.32 -106.33 114.40
CA THR A 322 74.06 -105.80 115.06
C THR A 322 73.97 -105.82 116.63
N PRO A 323 72.83 -105.60 117.37
CA PRO A 323 71.46 -105.07 117.09
C PRO A 323 70.76 -104.12 118.16
N GLN A 324 69.57 -103.56 117.80
CA GLN A 324 68.32 -103.30 118.61
C GLN A 324 68.28 -102.25 119.77
N ALA A 325 67.11 -101.78 120.30
CA ALA A 325 65.67 -102.20 120.34
C ALA A 325 64.71 -100.99 120.08
N SER A 326 63.45 -101.05 119.55
CA SER A 326 62.19 -101.81 119.82
C SER A 326 61.37 -101.29 121.03
N ASN A 327 60.03 -101.19 121.07
CA ASN A 327 58.86 -101.29 120.14
C ASN A 327 57.74 -100.35 120.71
N SER A 328 56.48 -100.17 120.23
CA SER A 328 55.53 -100.82 119.29
C SER A 328 54.79 -99.72 118.45
N VAL A 329 53.91 -99.91 117.44
CA VAL A 329 53.07 -101.01 116.88
C VAL A 329 51.67 -101.13 117.53
N ALA A 330 50.54 -101.11 116.80
CA ALA A 330 50.26 -101.32 115.35
C ALA A 330 49.16 -100.33 114.80
N LYS A 331 48.72 -100.30 113.52
CA LYS A 331 49.06 -101.10 112.31
C LYS A 331 48.99 -100.27 110.99
N GLN A 332 48.23 -100.72 109.97
CA GLN A 332 48.16 -100.32 108.54
C GLN A 332 46.84 -100.93 107.95
N LYS A 333 46.27 -100.63 106.76
CA LYS A 333 46.56 -99.85 105.52
C LYS A 333 45.20 -99.60 104.80
N ALA A 334 44.94 -98.71 103.82
CA ALA A 334 45.70 -97.78 102.95
C ALA A 334 46.33 -98.31 101.62
N SER A 335 45.75 -97.92 100.48
CA SER A 335 46.28 -98.00 99.09
C SER A 335 45.90 -96.69 98.34
N ARG A 336 46.75 -95.85 97.70
CA ARG A 336 48.12 -95.90 97.11
C ARG A 336 48.30 -96.79 95.86
N PRO A 337 49.22 -96.46 94.91
CA PRO A 337 49.62 -95.12 94.41
C PRO A 337 50.12 -95.02 92.92
N THR A 338 50.29 -93.79 92.38
CA THR A 338 51.35 -93.27 91.44
C THR A 338 51.91 -94.08 90.23
N ALA A 339 51.97 -93.45 89.03
CA ALA A 339 53.21 -93.07 88.26
C ALA A 339 53.14 -93.09 86.69
N LYS A 340 53.93 -92.18 86.07
CA LYS A 340 54.56 -92.04 84.72
C LYS A 340 54.63 -93.27 83.74
N PRO A 341 55.05 -93.11 82.44
CA PRO A 341 54.82 -92.05 81.42
C PRO A 341 54.65 -92.56 79.93
N ALA A 342 54.47 -91.63 78.96
CA ALA A 342 54.82 -91.71 77.51
C ALA A 342 54.15 -92.73 76.54
N GLY A 343 53.90 -92.32 75.28
CA GLY A 343 53.76 -93.23 74.11
C GLY A 343 52.75 -92.86 72.99
N GLN A 344 53.28 -92.64 71.77
CA GLN A 344 52.66 -92.77 70.42
C GLN A 344 51.42 -91.95 69.94
N LEU A 345 51.37 -91.75 68.61
CA LEU A 345 50.26 -91.22 67.79
C LEU A 345 49.36 -92.35 67.22
N PRO A 346 48.08 -92.07 66.95
CA PRO A 346 47.57 -91.93 65.56
C PRO A 346 46.55 -90.75 65.44
N SER A 347 45.93 -90.38 64.31
CA SER A 347 46.17 -90.44 62.85
C SER A 347 45.02 -89.68 62.14
N THR A 348 45.28 -89.01 61.00
CA THR A 348 44.34 -88.68 59.89
C THR A 348 42.97 -87.99 60.14
N GLY A 349 42.74 -86.88 59.43
CA GLY A 349 41.43 -86.34 59.02
C GLY A 349 40.72 -85.38 60.02
N GLU A 350 39.83 -84.49 59.60
CA GLU A 350 39.44 -84.06 58.23
C GLU A 350 38.71 -82.69 58.27
N ASP A 351 38.65 -82.02 57.12
CA ASP A 351 38.06 -80.73 56.71
C ASP A 351 37.05 -79.90 57.58
N ALA A 352 37.15 -78.57 57.37
CA ALA A 352 36.09 -77.54 57.39
C ALA A 352 35.36 -77.21 58.73
N ALA A 353 34.90 -75.97 58.99
CA ALA A 353 34.72 -74.79 58.13
C ALA A 353 34.89 -73.46 58.91
N ASN A 354 35.36 -72.40 58.23
CA ASN A 354 35.27 -71.03 58.73
C ASN A 354 33.85 -70.43 58.49
N PRO A 355 33.36 -69.51 59.35
CA PRO A 355 31.98 -69.01 59.29
C PRO A 355 31.80 -67.89 58.23
N PHE A 356 31.72 -68.25 56.94
CA PHE A 356 31.57 -67.30 55.82
C PHE A 356 30.43 -67.64 54.83
N PHE A 357 29.20 -67.80 55.30
CA PHE A 357 28.01 -67.87 54.41
C PHE A 357 26.78 -67.14 54.96
N THR A 358 26.81 -65.81 54.92
CA THR A 358 25.62 -64.95 55.09
C THR A 358 25.02 -64.63 53.72
N ALA A 359 24.06 -65.43 53.26
CA ALA A 359 23.41 -65.23 51.97
C ALA A 359 22.29 -64.19 52.05
N ALA A 360 22.57 -62.95 51.61
CA ALA A 360 21.57 -61.90 51.41
C ALA A 360 21.35 -61.66 49.91
N ALA A 361 20.21 -62.14 49.38
CA ALA A 361 19.85 -61.94 47.98
C ALA A 361 19.02 -60.66 47.80
N VAL A 362 19.54 -59.70 47.02
CA VAL A 362 18.86 -58.45 46.68
C VAL A 362 17.89 -58.67 45.51
N ALA A 363 16.65 -58.21 45.65
CA ALA A 363 15.65 -58.28 44.59
C ALA A 363 15.79 -57.10 43.61
N ILE A 364 15.85 -57.39 42.30
CA ILE A 364 15.86 -56.37 41.24
C ILE A 364 14.44 -56.21 40.69
N MET A 365 13.84 -55.03 40.86
CA MET A 365 12.60 -54.65 40.18
C MET A 365 12.90 -53.83 38.91
N THR A 366 12.91 -54.49 37.75
CA THR A 366 12.92 -53.82 36.45
C THR A 366 11.52 -53.36 36.05
N GLY A 367 11.13 -52.17 36.49
CA GLY A 367 9.88 -51.51 36.05
C GLY A 367 10.11 -50.65 34.80
N ALA A 368 9.83 -51.19 33.61
CA ALA A 368 9.93 -50.45 32.35
C ALA A 368 8.72 -50.74 31.44
N GLY A 369 7.87 -49.72 31.24
CA GLY A 369 6.79 -49.79 30.25
C GLY A 369 5.57 -48.93 30.58
N LEU A 370 5.45 -47.78 29.90
CA LEU A 370 4.40 -47.63 28.88
C LEU A 370 4.65 -46.45 27.94
N VAL A 371 4.37 -46.69 26.67
CA VAL A 371 4.34 -45.71 25.57
C VAL A 371 2.95 -45.09 25.49
N THR A 372 2.82 -43.82 25.09
CA THR A 372 1.89 -43.34 24.03
C THR A 372 2.19 -41.86 23.70
N VAL A 373 2.03 -41.51 22.42
CA VAL A 373 2.21 -40.17 21.83
C VAL A 373 0.88 -39.75 21.18
N MET A 374 0.54 -38.44 21.14
CA MET A 374 -0.08 -37.71 20.00
C MET A 374 -0.63 -36.31 20.40
N PRO A 375 -0.88 -35.37 19.44
CA PRO A 375 -0.56 -33.95 19.66
C PRO A 375 -1.73 -32.94 19.66
N LYS A 376 -1.31 -31.67 19.77
CA LYS A 376 -1.99 -30.38 19.55
C LYS A 376 -3.28 -30.41 18.70
N ARG A 377 -4.25 -29.58 19.09
CA ARG A 377 -5.16 -28.90 18.15
C ARG A 377 -4.77 -27.42 18.05
N GLN A 378 -4.72 -26.89 16.83
CA GLN A 378 -4.86 -25.46 16.59
C GLN A 378 -6.35 -25.07 16.67
N LYS A 379 -6.61 -23.76 16.70
CA LYS A 379 -7.90 -23.18 16.32
C LYS A 379 -7.64 -22.15 15.24
N ASP A 380 -8.62 -22.03 14.36
CA ASP A 380 -8.77 -20.99 13.34
C ASP A 380 -9.16 -19.64 13.97
#